data_AF-A0A9D1WRY8-F1
#
_entry.id   AF-A0A9D1WRY8-F1
#
_cell.length_a   1.000
_cell.length_b   1.000
_cell.length_c   1.000
_cell.angle_alpha   90.00
_cell.angle_beta   90.00
_cell.angle_gamma   90.00
#
_symmetry.space_group_name_H-M   'P 1'
#
loop_
_entity.id
_entity.type
_entity.pdbx_description
1 polymer ?
#
loop_
_entity_poly.entity_id
_entity_poly.type
_entity_poly.pdbx_seq_one_letter_code
_entity_poly.pdbx_strand_id
1 'polypeptide(L)' 'MKRTLIGGFFLLSGVTGLCSLWELVANNPADSWRTPPGRFLTTLLETGTLPLFLGLSALLVLGLGILVLEYFRKGD' A
#
# COMPACT_ATOMS: atom_id res chain seq x y z
N MET A 1 0.53 10.00 21.69
CA MET A 1 -0.85 10.21 21.17
C MET A 1 -0.91 10.92 19.81
N LYS A 2 -0.39 12.16 19.63
CA LYS A 2 -0.38 12.84 18.31
C LYS A 2 0.30 11.98 17.23
N ARG A 3 1.44 11.35 17.55
CA ARG A 3 2.17 10.46 16.64
C ARG A 3 1.40 9.18 16.32
N THR A 4 0.73 8.60 17.32
CA THR A 4 -0.18 7.45 17.13
C THR A 4 -1.28 7.76 16.12
N LEU A 5 -1.93 8.92 16.22
CA LEU A 5 -2.96 9.34 15.26
C LEU A 5 -2.40 9.53 13.85
N ILE A 6 -1.23 10.16 13.72
CA ILE A 6 -0.56 10.34 12.41
C ILE A 6 -0.20 8.98 11.78
N GLY A 7 0.38 8.07 12.57
CA GLY A 7 0.71 6.73 12.10
C GLY A 7 -0.53 5.94 11.69
N GLY A 8 -1.60 6.01 12.48
CA GLY A 8 -2.89 5.41 12.15
C GLY A 8 -3.50 5.97 10.86
N PHE A 9 -3.44 7.29 10.66
CA PHE A 9 -3.94 7.94 9.45
C PHE A 9 -3.20 7.46 8.19
N PHE A 10 -1.86 7.43 8.22
CA PHE A 10 -1.07 6.95 7.08
C PHE A 10 -1.29 5.46 6.81
N LEU A 11 -1.38 4.65 7.87
CA LEU A 11 -1.65 3.22 7.74
C LEU A 11 -3.00 2.98 7.07
N LEU A 12 -4.07 3.60 7.56
CA LEU A 12 -5.42 3.43 7.02
C LEU A 12 -5.52 3.93 5.58
N SER A 13 -4.88 5.06 5.27
CA SER A 13 -4.84 5.61 3.90
C SER A 13 -4.11 4.66 2.95
N GLY A 14 -2.98 4.09 3.38
CA GLY A 14 -2.23 3.10 2.61
C GLY A 14 -3.02 1.81 2.36
N VAL A 15 -3.62 1.21 3.41
CA VAL A 15 -4.41 -0.03 3.27
C VAL A 15 -5.61 0.17 2.35
N THR A 16 -6.42 1.19 2.60
CA THR A 16 -7.66 1.41 1.84
C THR A 16 -7.35 1.70 0.37
N GLY A 17 -6.35 2.52 0.08
CA GLY A 17 -5.93 2.77 -1.29
C GLY A 17 -5.39 1.52 -1.99
N LEU A 18 -4.60 0.68 -1.31
CA LEU A 18 -4.09 -0.56 -1.89
C LEU A 18 -5.20 -1.57 -2.21
N CYS A 19 -6.23 -1.66 -1.36
CA CYS A 19 -7.41 -2.48 -1.64
C CYS A 19 -8.14 -2.01 -2.90
N SER A 20 -8.38 -0.70 -3.04
CA SER A 20 -9.01 -0.15 -4.25
C SER A 20 -8.17 -0.35 -5.50
N LEU A 21 -6.84 -0.24 -5.39
CA LEU A 21 -5.94 -0.50 -6.51
C LEU A 21 -5.95 -2.00 -6.90
N TRP A 22 -6.07 -2.89 -5.92
CA TRP A 22 -6.19 -4.32 -6.18
C TRP A 22 -7.44 -4.64 -7.01
N GLU A 23 -8.58 -4.04 -6.68
CA GLU A 23 -9.80 -4.18 -7.46
C GLU A 23 -9.61 -3.67 -8.91
N LEU A 24 -8.96 -2.53 -9.10
CA LEU A 24 -8.65 -2.00 -10.42
C LEU A 24 -7.82 -2.99 -11.26
N VAL A 25 -6.75 -3.54 -10.66
CA VAL A 25 -5.86 -4.51 -11.33
C VAL A 25 -6.58 -5.84 -11.61
N ALA A 26 -7.39 -6.31 -10.67
CA ALA A 26 -8.15 -7.55 -10.83
C ALA A 26 -9.18 -7.48 -11.96
N ASN A 27 -9.77 -6.30 -12.18
CA ASN A 27 -10.76 -6.06 -13.23
C ASN A 27 -10.16 -5.73 -14.61
N ASN A 28 -8.86 -5.39 -14.68
CA ASN A 28 -8.18 -5.06 -15.93
C ASN A 28 -6.89 -5.88 -16.10
N PRO A 29 -6.93 -7.22 -16.02
CA PRO A 29 -5.72 -8.03 -15.96
C PRO A 29 -4.95 -7.98 -17.29
N ALA A 30 -3.63 -7.82 -17.19
CA ALA A 30 -2.73 -7.94 -18.34
C ALA A 30 -2.74 -9.36 -18.92
N ASP A 31 -2.96 -9.48 -20.23
CA ASP A 31 -2.89 -10.75 -20.95
C ASP A 31 -1.45 -11.20 -21.23
N SER A 32 -0.50 -10.26 -21.13
CA SER A 32 0.92 -10.45 -21.42
C SER A 32 1.64 -11.39 -20.44
N TRP A 33 1.06 -11.69 -19.27
CA TRP A 33 1.67 -12.53 -18.25
C TRP A 33 0.71 -13.56 -17.66
N ARG A 34 1.19 -14.79 -17.38
CA ARG A 34 0.35 -15.91 -16.91
C ARG A 34 0.29 -16.09 -15.40
N THR A 35 1.39 -15.88 -14.67
CA THR A 35 1.40 -16.11 -13.21
C THR A 35 0.82 -14.92 -12.46
N PRO A 36 0.03 -15.12 -11.38
CA PRO A 36 -0.64 -14.02 -10.69
C PRO A 36 0.27 -12.88 -10.22
N PRO A 37 1.46 -13.13 -9.62
CA PRO A 37 2.35 -12.05 -9.20
C PRO A 37 2.88 -11.21 -10.36
N GLY A 38 3.31 -11.87 -11.45
CA GLY A 38 3.81 -11.15 -12.62
C GLY A 38 2.69 -10.46 -13.40
N ARG A 39 1.48 -11.05 -13.43
CA ARG A 39 0.28 -10.44 -14.01
C ARG A 39 -0.12 -9.18 -13.26
N PHE A 40 -0.04 -9.17 -11.93
CA PHE A 40 -0.29 -7.97 -11.13
C PHE A 40 0.67 -6.83 -11.49
N LEU A 41 1.99 -7.10 -11.50
CA LEU A 41 3.00 -6.08 -11.81
C LEU A 41 2.92 -5.58 -13.26
N THR A 42 2.69 -6.49 -14.22
CA THR A 42 2.49 -6.11 -15.62
C THR A 42 1.22 -5.28 -15.81
N THR A 43 0.14 -5.63 -15.13
CA THR A 43 -1.10 -4.82 -15.14
C THR A 43 -0.83 -3.42 -14.60
N LEU A 44 -0.14 -3.27 -13.46
CA LEU A 44 0.22 -1.95 -12.92
C LEU A 44 1.06 -1.10 -13.88
N LEU A 45 1.91 -1.73 -14.68
CA LEU A 45 2.72 -1.07 -15.70
C LEU A 45 1.86 -0.63 -16.89
N GLU A 46 1.01 -1.53 -17.41
CA GLU A 46 0.14 -1.28 -18.56
C GLU A 46 -0.94 -0.23 -18.26
N THR A 47 -1.50 -0.22 -17.05
CA THR A 47 -2.49 0.78 -16.62
C THR A 47 -1.86 2.09 -16.13
N GLY A 48 -0.52 2.15 -16.03
CA GLY A 48 0.20 3.32 -15.52
C GLY A 48 0.01 3.58 -14.02
N THR A 49 -0.51 2.61 -13.26
CA THR A 49 -0.81 2.78 -11.82
C THR A 49 0.33 2.36 -10.89
N LEU A 50 1.49 1.98 -11.44
CA LEU A 50 2.68 1.66 -10.65
C LEU A 50 3.11 2.79 -9.68
N PRO A 51 3.13 4.09 -10.05
CA PRO A 51 3.45 5.16 -9.10
C PRO A 51 2.47 5.23 -7.93
N LEU A 52 1.19 4.96 -8.19
CA LEU A 52 0.14 4.94 -7.16
C LEU A 52 0.35 3.76 -6.20
N PHE A 53 0.66 2.57 -6.73
CA PHE A 53 1.02 1.40 -5.90
C PHE A 53 2.18 1.71 -4.95
N LEU A 54 3.25 2.31 -5.47
CA LEU A 54 4.43 2.63 -4.67
C LEU A 54 4.13 3.70 -3.61
N GLY A 55 3.39 4.76 -3.96
CA GLY A 55 2.99 5.81 -3.02
C GLY A 55 2.12 5.29 -1.88
N LEU A 56 1.12 4.46 -2.20
CA LEU A 56 0.23 3.86 -1.20
C LEU A 56 0.97 2.85 -0.30
N SER A 57 1.87 2.06 -0.89
CA SER A 57 2.76 1.17 -0.13
C SER A 57 3.67 1.95 0.82
N ALA A 58 4.21 3.10 0.38
CA ALA A 58 5.01 3.96 1.23
C ALA A 58 4.19 4.52 2.41
N LEU A 59 2.95 4.97 2.18
CA LEU A 59 2.05 5.41 3.26
C LEU A 59 1.79 4.30 4.28
N LEU A 60 1.54 3.07 3.80
CA LEU A 60 1.34 1.91 4.65
C LEU A 60 2.55 1.64 5.55
N VAL A 61 3.74 1.56 4.95
CA VAL A 61 5.00 1.27 5.66
C VAL A 61 5.35 2.41 6.62
N LEU A 62 5.17 3.67 6.24
CA LEU A 62 5.38 4.83 7.11
C LEU A 62 4.43 4.82 8.31
N GLY A 63 3.14 4.55 8.08
CA GLY A 63 2.14 4.46 9.13
C GLY A 63 2.47 3.36 10.14
N LEU A 64 2.80 2.17 9.65
CA LEU A 64 3.27 1.05 10.48
C LEU A 64 4.54 1.40 11.24
N GLY A 65 5.54 1.98 10.58
CA GLY A 65 6.80 2.38 11.21
C GLY A 65 6.60 3.35 12.38
N ILE A 66 5.75 4.37 12.20
CA ILE A 66 5.42 5.33 13.27
C ILE A 66 4.75 4.62 14.46
N LEU A 67 3.79 3.74 14.19
CA LEU A 67 3.07 3.01 15.24
C LEU A 67 3.98 2.06 16.01
N VAL A 68 4.85 1.33 15.33
CA VAL A 68 5.84 0.44 15.93
C VAL A 68 6.82 1.22 16.81
N LEU A 69 7.34 2.36 16.32
CA LEU A 69 8.24 3.22 17.10
C LEU A 69 7.56 3.81 18.34
N GLU A 70 6.29 4.22 18.23
CA GLU A 70 5.53 4.71 19.39
C GLU A 70 5.21 3.59 20.39
N TYR A 71 4.98 2.36 19.92
CA TYR A 71 4.76 1.20 20.77
C TYR A 71 5.98 0.92 21.67
N PHE A 72 7.17 0.87 21.08
CA PHE A 72 8.40 0.62 21.84
C PHE A 72 8.78 1.79 22.77
N ARG A 73 8.55 3.05 22.37
CA ARG A 73 8.80 4.23 23.23
C ARG A 73 7.93 4.30 24.48
N LYS A 74 6.81 3.58 24.52
CA LYS A 74 5.93 3.55 25.69
C LYS A 74 6.40 2.52 26.74
N GLY A 75 7.36 1.67 26.38
CA GLY A 75 7.95 0.67 27.27
C GLY A 75 9.14 1.18 28.11
N ASP A 76 9.63 2.38 27.83
CA ASP A 76 10.64 3.12 28.61
C ASP A 76 9.95 4.18 29.51
#